data_AF-M7MIT0-F1
#
_entry.id   AF-M7MIT0-F1
#
_cell.length_a   1.000
_cell.length_b   1.000
_cell.length_c   1.000
_cell.angle_alpha   90.00
_cell.angle_beta   90.00
_cell.angle_gamma   90.00
#
_symmetry.space_group_name_H-M   'P 1'
#
loop_
_entity.id
_entity.type
_entity.pdbx_description
1 polymer ?
#
loop_
_entity_poly.entity_id
_entity_poly.type
_entity_poly.pdbx_seq_one_letter_code
_entity_poly.pdbx_strand_id
1 'polypeptide(L)'
;MGTKPASETEIKLTEKRLGIEFPADFKEFLSLTNGFSAPNDIEPTFEPTDNIDYLKNVDSHIIEAYSIDGIENIGKELEKSILVGGINEEQYFLLIPSDLKREKWKYWKFANWYPGEEEHENLESYFNDVLEFINEQLETE
;
A
#
# COMPACT_ATOMS: atom_id res chain seq x y z
N MET A 1 2.07 -1.86 -15.87
CA MET A 1 3.39 -2.53 -16.09
C MET A 1 4.45 -1.79 -15.28
N GLY A 2 5.50 -2.49 -14.86
CA GLY A 2 6.52 -1.99 -13.94
C GLY A 2 7.53 -0.99 -14.53
N THR A 3 8.07 -0.12 -13.68
CA THR A 3 9.21 0.76 -14.00
C THR A 3 10.56 0.09 -13.70
N LYS A 4 11.66 0.81 -13.95
CA LYS A 4 13.02 0.34 -13.65
C LYS A 4 13.13 -0.04 -12.16
N PRO A 5 13.76 -1.18 -11.80
CA PRO A 5 14.04 -1.54 -10.41
C PRO A 5 14.67 -0.42 -9.58
N ALA A 6 14.27 -0.33 -8.31
CA ALA A 6 14.94 0.50 -7.33
C ALA A 6 16.27 -0.14 -6.92
N SER A 7 17.30 0.66 -6.80
CA SER A 7 18.57 0.24 -6.20
C SER A 7 18.44 0.13 -4.68
N GLU A 8 19.29 -0.69 -4.07
CA GLU A 8 19.39 -0.80 -2.61
C GLU A 8 19.64 0.56 -1.95
N THR A 9 20.34 1.48 -2.65
CA THR A 9 20.59 2.83 -2.15
C THR A 9 19.31 3.68 -2.14
N GLU A 10 18.48 3.63 -3.20
CA GLU A 10 17.20 4.34 -3.26
C GLU A 10 16.23 3.85 -2.17
N ILE A 11 16.18 2.53 -1.96
CA ILE A 11 15.37 1.92 -0.89
C ILE A 11 15.84 2.43 0.49
N LYS A 12 17.14 2.36 0.79
CA LYS A 12 17.68 2.83 2.08
C LYS A 12 17.50 4.32 2.31
N LEU A 13 17.61 5.13 1.26
CA LEU A 13 17.36 6.57 1.35
C LEU A 13 15.89 6.85 1.69
N THR A 14 14.97 6.06 1.14
CA THR A 14 13.53 6.15 1.40
C THR A 14 13.20 5.71 2.82
N GLU A 15 13.72 4.57 3.26
CA GLU A 15 13.64 4.08 4.66
C GLU A 15 14.14 5.15 5.65
N LYS A 16 15.29 5.77 5.35
CA LYS A 16 15.84 6.85 6.16
C LYS A 16 14.97 8.11 6.15
N ARG A 17 14.38 8.48 5.01
CA ARG A 17 13.47 9.63 4.88
C ARG A 17 12.22 9.43 5.73
N LEU A 18 11.67 8.22 5.72
CA LEU A 18 10.44 7.86 6.44
C LEU A 18 10.70 7.45 7.91
N GLY A 19 11.94 7.13 8.28
CA GLY A 19 12.30 6.71 9.64
C GLY A 19 11.83 5.29 9.98
N ILE A 20 11.74 4.41 8.97
CA ILE A 20 11.26 3.03 9.08
C ILE A 20 12.19 2.07 8.34
N GLU A 21 12.04 0.76 8.58
CA GLU A 21 12.60 -0.29 7.72
C GLU A 21 11.45 -1.04 7.05
N PHE A 22 11.42 -1.06 5.72
CA PHE A 22 10.36 -1.71 4.96
C PHE A 22 10.36 -3.24 5.18
N PRO A 23 9.19 -3.89 5.05
CA PRO A 23 9.13 -5.35 5.08
C PRO A 23 9.91 -5.96 3.92
N ALA A 24 10.37 -7.19 4.11
CA ALA A 24 11.29 -7.84 3.18
C ALA A 24 10.68 -8.07 1.79
N ASP A 25 9.40 -8.44 1.73
CA ASP A 25 8.65 -8.66 0.49
C ASP A 25 8.46 -7.36 -0.31
N PHE A 26 8.22 -6.23 0.36
CA PHE A 26 8.11 -4.94 -0.32
C PHE A 26 9.47 -4.48 -0.88
N LYS A 27 10.57 -4.73 -0.16
CA LYS A 27 11.92 -4.47 -0.68
C LYS A 27 12.24 -5.35 -1.88
N GLU A 28 11.82 -6.62 -1.86
CA GLU A 28 11.94 -7.52 -3.01
C GLU A 28 11.15 -6.99 -4.20
N PHE A 29 9.90 -6.58 -4.01
CA PHE A 29 9.09 -5.94 -5.05
C PHE A 29 9.78 -4.71 -5.64
N LEU A 30 10.28 -3.80 -4.81
CA LEU A 30 11.02 -2.61 -5.27
C LEU A 30 12.29 -2.95 -6.06
N SER A 31 12.95 -4.05 -5.70
CA SER A 31 14.13 -4.57 -6.42
C SER A 31 13.80 -5.23 -7.76
N LEU A 32 12.52 -5.56 -8.00
CA LEU A 32 12.00 -6.02 -9.28
C LEU A 32 11.45 -4.85 -10.10
N THR A 33 10.82 -3.86 -9.45
CA THR A 33 10.22 -2.70 -10.10
C THR A 33 9.98 -1.53 -9.14
N ASN A 34 10.36 -0.31 -9.51
CA ASN A 34 10.17 0.90 -8.69
C ASN A 34 8.82 1.57 -8.99
N GLY A 35 7.74 0.85 -8.72
CA GLY A 35 6.37 1.26 -9.07
C GLY A 35 5.80 0.45 -10.24
N PHE A 36 4.48 0.28 -10.23
CA PHE A 36 3.78 -0.66 -11.10
C PHE A 36 2.38 -0.16 -11.43
N SER A 37 2.10 0.09 -12.71
CA SER A 37 0.76 0.56 -13.12
C SER A 37 -0.31 -0.47 -12.79
N ALA A 38 -1.46 0.01 -12.33
CA ALA A 38 -2.63 -0.80 -12.06
C ALA A 38 -3.01 -1.68 -13.27
N PRO A 39 -3.39 -2.95 -13.06
CA PRO A 39 -3.90 -3.82 -14.11
C PRO A 39 -5.33 -3.49 -14.58
N ASN A 40 -6.11 -2.75 -13.77
CA ASN A 40 -7.50 -2.37 -14.03
C ASN A 40 -7.88 -1.13 -13.19
N ASP A 41 -9.13 -0.67 -13.24
CA ASP A 41 -9.62 0.51 -12.51
C ASP A 41 -9.91 0.24 -11.01
N ILE A 42 -9.76 -1.01 -10.55
CA ILE A 42 -10.06 -1.44 -9.17
C ILE A 42 -8.78 -1.46 -8.32
N GLU A 43 -7.65 -1.80 -8.92
CA GLU A 43 -6.38 -1.89 -8.22
C GLU A 43 -5.60 -0.56 -8.25
N PRO A 44 -4.85 -0.24 -7.19
CA PRO A 44 -4.01 0.95 -7.17
C PRO A 44 -2.76 0.81 -8.03
N THR A 45 -2.31 1.92 -8.62
CA THR A 45 -0.97 2.05 -9.18
C THR A 45 0.06 2.14 -8.04
N PHE A 46 1.05 1.25 -8.03
CA PHE A 46 2.15 1.32 -7.07
C PHE A 46 3.13 2.43 -7.43
N GLU A 47 3.51 3.21 -6.43
CA GLU A 47 4.35 4.40 -6.55
C GLU A 47 5.84 4.07 -6.53
N PRO A 48 6.68 4.88 -7.20
CA PRO A 48 8.12 4.81 -7.03
C PRO A 48 8.54 5.28 -5.63
N THR A 49 9.68 4.76 -5.16
CA THR A 49 10.27 5.04 -3.84
C THR A 49 10.40 6.51 -3.45
N ASP A 50 10.58 7.41 -4.42
CA ASP A 50 10.67 8.85 -4.19
C ASP A 50 9.32 9.53 -3.95
N ASN A 51 8.21 8.91 -4.36
CA ASN A 51 6.85 9.42 -4.17
C ASN A 51 6.15 8.88 -2.92
N ILE A 52 6.55 7.70 -2.44
CA ILE A 52 5.95 7.05 -1.26
C ILE A 52 6.08 7.95 -0.02
N ASP A 53 5.01 8.11 0.76
CA ASP A 53 5.03 8.88 2.01
C ASP A 53 3.99 8.37 3.01
N TYR A 54 3.99 8.89 4.23
CA TYR A 54 2.91 8.68 5.18
C TYR A 54 1.60 9.20 4.63
N LEU A 55 0.52 8.43 4.80
CA LEU A 55 -0.81 8.81 4.33
C LEU A 55 -1.22 10.21 4.82
N LYS A 56 -0.94 10.55 6.08
CA LYS A 56 -1.25 11.88 6.64
C LYS A 56 -0.60 13.06 5.92
N ASN A 57 0.50 12.84 5.20
CA ASN A 57 1.18 13.86 4.41
C ASN A 57 0.59 14.00 3.00
N VAL A 58 -0.12 12.98 2.53
CA VAL A 58 -0.70 12.88 1.18
C VAL A 58 -2.19 13.21 1.22
N ASP A 59 -2.94 12.53 2.09
CA ASP A 59 -4.37 12.70 2.30
C ASP A 59 -4.71 12.56 3.79
N SER A 60 -4.84 13.68 4.49
CA SER A 60 -5.26 13.69 5.89
C SER A 60 -6.77 13.54 6.07
N HIS A 61 -7.57 13.78 5.03
CA HIS A 61 -9.04 13.81 5.14
C HIS A 61 -9.61 12.42 5.36
N ILE A 62 -9.01 11.40 4.73
CA ILE A 62 -9.40 10.01 4.96
C ILE A 62 -9.15 9.60 6.43
N ILE A 63 -8.07 10.09 7.05
CA ILE A 63 -7.79 9.79 8.47
C ILE A 63 -8.88 10.41 9.35
N GLU A 64 -9.29 11.65 9.07
CA GLU A 64 -10.36 12.33 9.79
C GLU A 64 -11.70 11.59 9.64
N ALA A 65 -12.03 11.13 8.43
CA ALA A 65 -13.26 10.39 8.15
C ALA A 65 -13.36 9.07 8.94
N TYR A 66 -12.21 8.42 9.19
CA TYR A 66 -12.12 7.17 9.94
C TYR A 66 -11.70 7.33 11.40
N SER A 67 -11.66 8.57 11.91
CA SER A 67 -11.38 8.88 13.32
C SER A 67 -12.64 9.24 14.12
N ILE A 68 -13.82 8.89 13.61
CA ILE A 68 -15.12 9.12 14.26
C ILE A 68 -15.48 8.03 15.27
N ASP A 69 -16.37 8.34 16.21
CA ASP A 69 -16.81 7.44 17.27
C ASP A 69 -17.28 6.08 16.73
N GLY A 70 -16.65 4.99 17.18
CA GLY A 70 -16.96 3.62 16.81
C GLY A 70 -16.05 2.97 15.75
N ILE A 71 -15.19 3.74 15.06
CA ILE A 71 -14.20 3.22 14.10
C ILE A 71 -12.79 3.81 14.29
N GLU A 72 -12.51 4.44 15.44
CA GLU A 72 -11.28 5.18 15.73
C GLU A 72 -10.01 4.33 15.62
N ASN A 73 -10.14 3.01 15.74
CA ASN A 73 -9.01 2.09 15.55
C ASN A 73 -8.52 2.10 14.09
N ILE A 74 -9.41 2.24 13.11
CA ILE A 74 -9.03 2.35 11.69
C ILE A 74 -8.28 3.67 11.48
N GLY A 75 -8.82 4.79 11.97
CA GLY A 75 -8.15 6.10 11.88
C GLY A 75 -6.73 6.10 12.46
N LYS A 76 -6.50 5.43 13.60
CA LYS A 76 -5.16 5.28 14.19
C LYS A 76 -4.21 4.47 13.32
N GLU A 77 -4.69 3.43 12.66
CA GLU A 77 -3.87 2.62 11.75
C GLU A 77 -3.54 3.40 10.47
N LEU A 78 -4.51 4.15 9.93
CA LEU A 78 -4.31 5.05 8.80
C LEU A 78 -3.30 6.15 9.12
N GLU A 79 -3.30 6.71 10.34
CA GLU A 79 -2.37 7.78 10.74
C GLU A 79 -0.89 7.33 10.70
N LYS A 80 -0.62 6.05 10.98
CA LYS A 80 0.74 5.46 10.92
C LYS A 80 1.06 4.80 9.59
N SER A 81 0.10 4.74 8.66
CA SER A 81 0.27 4.04 7.38
C SER A 81 1.18 4.80 6.41
N ILE A 82 1.91 4.02 5.62
CA ILE A 82 2.71 4.47 4.48
C ILE A 82 1.91 4.16 3.22
N LEU A 83 1.57 5.19 2.45
CA LEU A 83 0.90 5.02 1.17
C LEU A 83 1.93 4.67 0.10
N VAL A 84 1.81 3.45 -0.44
CA VAL A 84 2.72 2.90 -1.45
C VAL A 84 2.07 2.70 -2.81
N GLY A 85 0.75 2.88 -2.90
CA GLY A 85 0.03 2.87 -4.16
C GLY A 85 -1.22 3.74 -4.10
N GLY A 86 -1.56 4.33 -5.25
CA GLY A 86 -2.79 5.07 -5.45
C GLY A 86 -2.74 6.56 -5.13
N ILE A 87 -1.60 7.24 -5.31
CA ILE A 87 -1.57 8.70 -5.09
C ILE A 87 -2.47 9.38 -6.14
N ASN A 88 -3.47 10.11 -5.66
CA ASN A 88 -4.54 10.72 -6.50
C ASN A 88 -5.48 9.71 -7.17
N GLU A 89 -5.54 8.47 -6.71
CA GLU A 89 -6.53 7.47 -7.12
C GLU A 89 -7.63 7.32 -6.05
N GLU A 90 -8.71 6.61 -6.36
CA GLU A 90 -9.80 6.36 -5.41
C GLU A 90 -9.53 5.18 -4.47
N GLN A 91 -8.46 4.44 -4.75
CA GLN A 91 -7.99 3.28 -4.00
C GLN A 91 -6.55 3.48 -3.56
N TYR A 92 -6.24 3.09 -2.34
CA TYR A 92 -4.91 3.18 -1.75
C TYR A 92 -4.39 1.79 -1.42
N PHE A 93 -3.09 1.60 -1.56
CA PHE A 93 -2.38 0.47 -0.94
C PHE A 93 -1.45 1.00 0.15
N LEU A 94 -1.61 0.46 1.35
CA LEU A 94 -1.02 0.99 2.57
C LEU A 94 -0.17 -0.08 3.26
N LEU A 95 1.04 0.28 3.63
CA LEU A 95 1.88 -0.49 4.53
C LEU A 95 1.81 0.10 5.93
N ILE A 96 1.43 -0.71 6.91
CA ILE A 96 1.19 -0.22 8.27
C ILE A 96 2.20 -0.88 9.22
N PRO A 97 3.10 -0.10 9.85
CA PRO A 97 4.04 -0.64 10.80
C PRO A 97 3.30 -1.12 12.06
N SER A 98 3.72 -2.25 12.60
CA SER A 98 3.25 -2.69 13.91
C SER A 98 4.05 -1.99 15.01
N ASP A 99 3.34 -1.57 16.06
CA ASP A 99 3.93 -0.97 17.26
C ASP A 99 4.70 -2.01 18.10
N LEU A 100 4.55 -3.31 17.78
CA LEU A 100 5.29 -4.39 18.40
C LEU A 100 6.63 -4.54 17.70
N LYS A 101 7.71 -4.71 18.47
CA LYS A 101 9.10 -4.98 18.01
C LYS A 101 9.28 -6.23 17.11
N ARG A 102 8.19 -6.89 16.70
CA ARG A 102 8.18 -8.01 15.77
C ARG A 102 7.62 -7.49 14.45
N GLU A 103 8.39 -7.71 13.40
CA GLU A 103 8.30 -7.28 11.99
C GLU A 103 6.97 -7.56 11.25
N LYS A 104 5.84 -7.67 11.94
CA LYS A 104 4.55 -7.95 11.28
C LYS A 104 3.92 -6.64 10.82
N TRP A 105 4.25 -6.25 9.59
CA TRP A 105 3.54 -5.20 8.87
C TRP A 105 2.11 -5.66 8.53
N LYS A 106 1.17 -4.72 8.43
CA LYS A 106 -0.13 -4.97 7.79
C LYS A 106 -0.14 -4.37 6.40
N TYR A 107 -0.87 -5.02 5.50
CA TYR A 107 -1.01 -4.65 4.10
C TYR A 107 -2.48 -4.39 3.87
N TRP A 108 -2.86 -3.12 3.75
CA TRP A 108 -4.26 -2.75 3.59
C TRP A 108 -4.49 -2.17 2.22
N LYS A 109 -5.51 -2.68 1.54
CA LYS A 109 -6.15 -1.96 0.44
C LYS A 109 -7.32 -1.17 0.98
N PHE A 110 -7.44 0.06 0.53
CA PHE A 110 -8.53 0.96 0.87
C PHE A 110 -9.16 1.46 -0.42
N ALA A 111 -10.48 1.65 -0.46
CA ALA A 111 -11.12 2.33 -1.59
C ALA A 111 -12.29 3.18 -1.13
N ASN A 112 -12.45 4.37 -1.69
CA ASN A 112 -13.54 5.28 -1.31
C ASN A 112 -14.93 4.71 -1.62
N TRP A 113 -15.03 3.80 -2.58
CA TRP A 113 -16.26 3.15 -3.00
C TRP A 113 -16.53 1.81 -2.27
N TYR A 114 -15.61 1.33 -1.44
CA TYR A 114 -15.76 0.11 -0.65
C TYR A 114 -15.52 0.40 0.84
N PRO A 115 -16.53 0.19 1.70
CA PRO A 115 -16.41 0.59 3.10
C PRO A 115 -15.41 -0.29 3.86
N GLY A 116 -14.36 0.35 4.37
CA GLY A 116 -13.40 -0.25 5.29
C GLY A 116 -12.11 -0.70 4.61
N GLU A 117 -11.26 -1.33 5.40
CA GLU A 117 -10.00 -1.92 4.96
C GLU A 117 -10.17 -3.35 4.46
N GLU A 118 -9.43 -3.68 3.41
CA GLU A 118 -9.18 -5.06 3.00
C GLU A 118 -7.75 -5.41 3.42
N GLU A 119 -7.61 -6.29 4.42
CA GLU A 119 -6.31 -6.72 4.96
C GLU A 119 -5.79 -7.96 4.23
N HIS A 120 -4.56 -7.86 3.71
CA HIS A 120 -3.82 -8.97 3.12
C HIS A 120 -2.68 -9.43 4.04
N GLU A 121 -2.31 -10.71 3.95
CA GLU A 121 -1.26 -11.29 4.79
C GLU A 121 0.12 -10.68 4.50
N ASN A 122 0.40 -10.47 3.21
CA ASN A 122 1.65 -9.94 2.66
C ASN A 122 1.41 -9.48 1.22
N LEU A 123 2.46 -8.94 0.58
CA LEU A 123 2.35 -8.42 -0.78
C LEU A 123 2.13 -9.52 -1.83
N GLU A 124 2.67 -10.73 -1.61
CA GLU A 124 2.46 -11.88 -2.51
C GLU A 124 1.00 -12.33 -2.51
N SER A 125 0.38 -12.42 -1.33
CA SER A 125 -1.05 -12.73 -1.19
C SER A 125 -1.89 -11.74 -1.99
N TYR A 126 -1.65 -10.44 -1.81
CA TYR A 126 -2.37 -9.40 -2.55
C TYR A 126 -2.25 -9.58 -4.07
N PHE A 127 -1.04 -9.79 -4.62
CA PHE A 127 -0.87 -9.97 -6.06
C PHE A 127 -1.51 -11.28 -6.58
N ASN A 128 -1.53 -12.34 -5.76
CA ASN A 128 -2.23 -13.58 -6.12
C ASN A 128 -3.75 -13.36 -6.15
N ASP A 129 -4.31 -12.66 -5.17
CA ASP A 129 -5.74 -12.32 -5.13
C ASP A 129 -6.14 -11.49 -6.37
N VAL A 130 -5.31 -10.50 -6.74
CA VAL A 130 -5.50 -9.69 -7.96
C VAL A 130 -5.42 -10.55 -9.22
N LEU A 131 -4.47 -11.48 -9.30
CA LEU A 131 -4.33 -12.36 -10.44
C LEU A 131 -5.52 -13.32 -10.59
N GLU A 132 -6.00 -13.89 -9.49
CA GLU A 132 -7.19 -14.74 -9.46
C GLU A 132 -8.41 -13.95 -9.95
N PHE A 133 -8.64 -12.75 -9.40
CA PHE A 133 -9.72 -11.88 -9.84
C PHE A 133 -9.67 -11.58 -11.35
N ILE A 134 -8.50 -11.22 -11.89
CA ILE A 134 -8.35 -10.94 -13.33
C ILE A 134 -8.66 -12.19 -14.18
N ASN A 135 -8.20 -13.36 -13.76
CA ASN A 135 -8.47 -14.60 -14.47
C ASN A 135 -9.96 -14.95 -14.49
N GLU A 136 -10.66 -14.78 -13.37
CA GLU A 136 -12.11 -14.99 -13.29
C GLU A 136 -12.88 -14.05 -14.22
N GLN A 137 -12.47 -12.78 -14.33
CA GLN A 137 -13.08 -11.85 -15.28
C GLN A 137 -12.86 -12.31 -16.74
N LEU A 138 -11.65 -12.77 -17.08
CA LEU A 138 -11.33 -13.26 -18.43
C LEU A 138 -12.08 -14.56 -18.80
N GLU A 139 -12.39 -15.42 -17.83
CA GLU A 139 -13.16 -16.65 -18.06
C GLU A 139 -14.66 -16.40 -18.27
N THR A 140 -15.15 -15.19 -17.93
CA THR A 140 -16.57 -14.81 -18.04
C THR A 140 -16.89 -13.98 -19.28
N GLU A 141 -15.90 -13.64 -20.10
CA GLU A 141 -16.02 -12.99 -21.43
C GLU A 141 -16.04 -13.99 -22.60
#